data_AF-A0A085M7Z0-F1
#
_entry.id   AF-A0A085M7Z0-F1
#
_cell.length_a   1.000
_cell.length_b   1.000
_cell.length_c   1.000
_cell.angle_alpha   90.00
_cell.angle_beta   90.00
_cell.angle_gamma   90.00
#
_symmetry.space_group_name_H-M   'P 1'
#
loop_
_entity.id
_entity.type
_entity.pdbx_description
1 polymer ?
#
loop_
_entity_poly.entity_id
_entity_poly.type
_entity_poly.pdbx_seq_one_letter_code
_entity_poly.pdbx_strand_id
1 'polypeptide(L)'
;MKQRKEWLSPGKDPTPLAKPKLHERKTMLSVWWDCEGVIHFELLPKNQTITATIYVEQLRRLAVQQKRQKKQHAIMLHHENA
;
A
#
# COMPACT_ATOMS: atom_id res chain seq x y z
N MET A 1 3.26 8.13 -10.79
CA MET A 1 2.81 8.60 -12.12
C MET A 1 3.91 8.29 -13.12
N LYS A 2 3.64 7.50 -14.15
CA LYS A 2 4.67 7.09 -15.12
C LYS A 2 4.77 8.17 -16.20
N GLN A 3 5.69 9.13 -16.06
CA GLN A 3 6.03 9.99 -17.19
C GLN A 3 6.71 9.12 -18.24
N ARG A 4 6.14 9.08 -19.44
CA ARG A 4 6.80 8.44 -20.58
C ARG A 4 7.93 9.36 -21.00
N LYS A 5 9.17 8.91 -20.85
CA LYS A 5 10.32 9.60 -21.44
C LYS A 5 10.34 9.20 -22.91
N GLU A 6 10.04 10.16 -23.79
CA GLU A 6 10.12 9.98 -25.23
C GLU A 6 11.41 10.62 -25.73
N TRP A 7 12.21 9.86 -26.47
CA TRP A 7 13.35 10.41 -27.20
C TRP A 7 12.81 11.00 -28.50
N LEU A 8 12.89 12.32 -28.63
CA LEU A 8 12.41 13.04 -29.81
C LEU A 8 13.59 13.66 -30.55
N SER A 9 13.47 13.73 -31.88
CA SER A 9 14.40 14.49 -32.71
C SER A 9 14.38 15.97 -32.33
N PRO A 10 15.50 16.71 -32.49
CA PRO A 10 15.55 18.14 -32.21
C PRO A 10 14.44 18.90 -32.96
N GLY A 11 13.68 19.74 -32.25
CA GLY A 11 12.61 20.55 -32.82
C GLY A 11 11.23 19.89 -32.90
N LYS A 12 11.06 18.66 -32.40
CA LYS A 12 9.72 18.05 -32.24
C LYS A 12 9.17 18.26 -30.83
N ASP A 13 7.93 18.71 -30.76
CA ASP A 13 7.18 18.81 -29.51
C ASP A 13 6.74 17.43 -29.00
N PRO A 14 6.75 17.21 -27.66
CA PRO A 14 6.24 15.98 -27.07
C PRO A 14 4.71 15.92 -27.13
N THR A 15 4.18 14.69 -27.18
CA THR A 15 2.72 14.48 -27.15
C THR A 15 2.17 14.94 -25.79
N PRO A 16 1.21 15.89 -25.74
CA PRO A 16 0.62 16.32 -24.47
C PRO A 16 -0.11 15.16 -23.78
N LEU A 17 0.37 14.76 -22.61
CA LEU A 17 -0.34 13.81 -21.76
C LEU A 17 -1.27 14.55 -20.79
N ALA A 18 -2.53 14.10 -20.74
CA ALA A 18 -3.48 14.57 -19.75
C ALA A 18 -2.92 14.29 -18.33
N LYS A 19 -2.93 15.32 -17.48
CA LYS A 19 -2.58 15.15 -16.06
C LYS A 19 -3.63 14.23 -15.45
N PRO A 20 -3.24 13.11 -14.80
CA PRO A 20 -4.20 12.29 -14.07
C PRO A 20 -4.87 13.14 -13.01
N LYS A 21 -6.21 13.09 -12.91
CA LYS A 21 -6.91 13.81 -11.84
C LYS A 21 -6.47 13.25 -10.49
N LEU A 22 -6.23 14.13 -9.52
CA LEU A 22 -5.66 13.80 -8.20
C LEU A 22 -6.43 12.70 -7.44
N HIS A 23 -7.73 12.53 -7.74
CA HIS A 23 -8.63 11.61 -7.05
C HIS A 23 -9.21 10.51 -7.95
N GLU A 24 -8.75 10.33 -9.18
CA GLU A 24 -9.22 9.24 -10.02
C GLU A 24 -8.67 7.90 -9.49
N ARG A 25 -9.46 7.28 -8.58
CA ARG A 25 -9.36 5.89 -8.14
C ARG A 25 -8.09 5.59 -7.33
N LYS A 26 -8.06 6.08 -6.08
CA LYS A 26 -7.05 5.63 -5.11
C LYS A 26 -7.47 4.30 -4.49
N THR A 27 -6.52 3.38 -4.41
CA THR A 27 -6.67 2.11 -3.71
C THR A 27 -5.66 2.14 -2.57
N MET A 28 -6.10 1.84 -1.35
CA MET A 28 -5.25 1.85 -0.17
C MET A 28 -4.69 0.44 0.07
N LEU A 29 -3.40 0.34 0.36
CA LEU A 29 -2.71 -0.91 0.66
C LEU A 29 -2.20 -0.85 2.10
N SER A 30 -2.64 -1.79 2.93
CA SER A 30 -2.08 -2.03 4.26
C SER A 30 -1.02 -3.14 4.16
N VAL A 31 0.17 -2.92 4.69
CA VAL A 31 1.26 -3.93 4.69
C VAL A 31 1.84 -4.07 6.09
N TRP A 32 1.96 -5.31 6.54
CA TRP A 32 2.63 -5.71 7.78
C TRP A 32 3.85 -6.54 7.42
N TRP A 33 5.01 -6.18 7.95
CA TRP A 33 6.28 -6.79 7.60
C TRP A 33 7.25 -6.73 8.79
N ASP A 34 8.29 -7.57 8.75
CA ASP A 34 9.41 -7.56 9.68
C ASP A 34 10.75 -7.66 8.93
N CYS A 35 11.85 -7.85 9.66
CA CYS A 35 13.18 -7.97 9.06
C CYS A 35 13.36 -9.15 8.10
N GLU A 36 12.49 -10.16 8.16
CA GLU A 36 12.52 -11.34 7.28
C GLU A 36 11.66 -11.12 6.02
N GLY A 37 10.64 -10.27 6.10
CA GLY A 37 9.87 -9.83 4.94
C GLY A 37 8.42 -9.48 5.24
N VAL A 38 7.59 -9.51 4.20
CA VAL A 38 6.15 -9.21 4.32
C VAL A 38 5.42 -10.36 5.02
N ILE A 39 4.78 -10.05 6.14
CA ILE A 39 3.96 -10.97 6.92
C ILE A 39 2.55 -11.03 6.34
N HIS A 40 1.95 -9.87 6.08
CA HIS A 40 0.57 -9.75 5.62
C HIS A 40 0.37 -8.49 4.78
N PHE A 41 -0.52 -8.54 3.81
CA PHE A 41 -0.96 -7.34 3.10
C PHE A 41 -2.44 -7.42 2.76
N GLU A 42 -3.10 -6.27 2.75
CA GLU A 42 -4.49 -6.15 2.33
C GLU A 42 -4.68 -4.95 1.42
N LEU A 43 -5.31 -5.19 0.28
CA LEU A 43 -5.71 -4.14 -0.64
C LEU A 43 -7.18 -3.79 -0.41
N LEU A 44 -7.44 -2.56 0.02
CA LEU A 44 -8.79 -2.08 0.21
C LEU A 44 -9.46 -1.83 -1.15
N PRO A 45 -10.79 -2.00 -1.27
CA PRO A 45 -11.56 -1.53 -2.42
C PRO A 45 -11.27 -0.07 -2.78
N LYS A 46 -11.51 0.27 -4.05
CA LYS A 46 -11.28 1.63 -4.57
C LYS A 46 -12.07 2.65 -3.75
N ASN A 47 -11.43 3.77 -3.45
CA ASN A 47 -11.99 4.90 -2.71
C ASN A 47 -12.41 4.57 -1.26
N GLN A 48 -11.92 3.47 -0.69
CA GLN A 48 -12.10 3.15 0.72
C GLN A 48 -10.87 3.56 1.53
N THR A 49 -11.11 4.08 2.73
CA THR A 49 -10.08 4.48 3.70
C THR A 49 -10.09 3.51 4.88
N ILE A 50 -8.95 3.35 5.56
CA ILE A 50 -8.85 2.59 6.79
C ILE A 50 -9.60 3.35 7.89
N THR A 51 -10.74 2.81 8.31
CA THR A 51 -11.43 3.23 9.54
C THR A 51 -10.94 2.40 10.72
N ALA A 52 -11.23 2.83 11.95
CA ALA A 52 -10.86 2.07 13.15
C ALA A 52 -11.36 0.61 13.10
N THR A 53 -12.57 0.38 12.60
CA THR A 53 -13.14 -0.98 12.45
C THR A 53 -12.32 -1.84 11.48
N ILE A 54 -11.96 -1.29 10.33
CA ILE A 54 -11.14 -1.98 9.32
C ILE A 54 -9.76 -2.27 9.90
N TYR A 55 -9.15 -1.31 10.61
CA TYR A 55 -7.85 -1.48 11.24
C TYR A 55 -7.85 -2.59 12.29
N VAL A 56 -8.86 -2.64 13.17
CA VAL A 56 -9.01 -3.70 14.18
C VAL A 56 -9.18 -5.07 13.51
N GLU A 57 -9.94 -5.15 12.41
CA GLU A 57 -10.12 -6.40 11.68
C GLU A 57 -8.82 -6.87 11.03
N GLN A 58 -8.04 -5.95 10.45
CA GLN A 58 -6.70 -6.23 9.92
C GLN A 58 -5.76 -6.78 10.99
N LEU A 59 -5.75 -6.18 12.18
CA LEU A 59 -4.95 -6.66 13.32
C LEU A 59 -5.35 -8.07 13.77
N ARG A 60 -6.65 -8.40 13.77
CA ARG A 60 -7.12 -9.76 14.09
C ARG A 60 -6.61 -10.77 13.07
N ARG A 61 -6.65 -10.45 11.78
CA ARG A 61 -6.15 -11.31 10.69
C ARG A 61 -4.62 -11.48 10.78
N LEU A 62 -3.89 -10.41 11.07
CA LEU A 62 -2.45 -10.44 11.32
C LEU A 62 -2.11 -11.38 12.48
N ALA A 63 -2.81 -11.26 13.62
CA ALA A 63 -2.57 -12.11 14.78
C ALA A 63 -2.78 -13.61 14.47
N VAL A 64 -3.75 -13.95 13.62
CA VAL A 64 -3.96 -15.33 13.15
C VAL A 64 -2.80 -15.80 12.28
N GLN A 65 -2.29 -14.97 11.36
CA GLN A 65 -1.15 -15.32 10.52
C GLN A 65 0.14 -15.49 11.34
N GLN A 66 0.38 -14.62 12.32
CA GLN A 66 1.55 -14.72 13.20
C GLN A 66 1.53 -15.97 14.09
N LYS A 67 0.37 -16.36 14.63
CA LYS A 67 0.25 -17.62 15.40
C LYS A 67 0.64 -18.84 14.57
N ARG A 68 0.43 -18.82 13.24
CA ARG A 68 0.86 -19.90 12.33
C ARG A 68 2.37 -19.93 12.12
N GLN A 69 3.05 -18.80 12.21
CA GLN A 69 4.51 -18.70 12.06
C GLN A 69 5.28 -19.16 13.32
N LYS A 70 4.60 -19.49 14.43
CA LYS A 70 5.19 -20.03 15.67
C LYS A 70 6.39 -19.23 16.20
N LYS A 71 6.41 -17.90 16.04
CA LYS A 71 7.47 -17.06 16.61
C LYS A 71 7.43 -17.16 18.14
N GLN A 72 8.56 -17.52 18.75
CA GLN A 72 8.68 -17.82 20.19
C GLN A 72 8.89 -16.56 21.06
N HIS A 73 9.10 -15.40 20.44
CA HIS A 73 9.40 -14.15 21.14
C HIS A 73 8.19 -13.20 21.13
N ALA A 74 8.19 -12.27 22.08
CA ALA A 74 7.18 -11.21 22.17
C ALA A 74 7.17 -10.36 20.88
N ILE A 75 5.98 -10.13 20.33
CA ILE A 75 5.80 -9.32 19.12
C ILE A 75 5.56 -7.88 19.54
N MET A 76 6.42 -6.96 19.09
CA MET A 76 6.20 -5.52 19.24
C MET A 76 5.64 -4.98 17.93
N LEU A 77 4.44 -4.40 18.00
CA LEU A 77 3.81 -3.74 16.86
C LEU A 77 4.17 -2.26 16.89
N HIS A 78 4.77 -1.77 15.81
CA HIS A 78 5.04 -0.36 15.59
C HIS A 78 4.17 0.14 14.44
N HIS A 79 3.37 1.17 14.70
CA HIS A 79 2.51 1.82 13.72
C HIS A 79 2.48 3.33 13.96
N GLU A 80 2.04 4.08 12.97
CA GLU A 80 1.88 5.53 13.07
C GLU A 80 0.67 5.93 13.93
N ASN A 81 0.72 7.13 14.53
CA ASN A 81 -0.36 7.74 15.31
C ASN A 81 -1.41 8.42 14.41
N ALA A 82 -1.83 7.75 13.34
CA ALA A 82 -2.81 8.26 12.39
C ALA A 82 -4.14 8.68 13.04
#